data_AF-A0A162CQC3-F1
#
_entry.id   AF-A0A162CQC3-F1
#
_cell.length_a   1.000
_cell.length_b   1.000
_cell.length_c   1.000
_cell.angle_alpha   90.00
_cell.angle_beta   90.00
_cell.angle_gamma   90.00
#
_symmetry.space_group_name_H-M   'P 1'
#
loop_
_entity.id
_entity.type
_entity.pdbx_description
1 polymer ?
#
loop_
_entity_poly.entity_id
_entity_poly.type
_entity_poly.pdbx_seq_one_letter_code
_entity_poly.pdbx_strand_id
1 'polypeptide(L)'
;MKNLISILLILGFTTNSNFKKRTLSYPVIISKADLIVVGAISAVSFSVYEYDFQISEFVKGTSAQKITVTMWREWTCDRRIKFPKNGQRLILFLSKRNNGNYEIINGSTGELFISENETIETFINTNFPNLKEFITGIKMFSKAYRFEGELYARHSEKRYFKRLINQSEIDKMETKSSFFKSMSSWIKTAILED
;
A
#
# COMPACT_ATOMS: atom_id res chain seq x y z
N MET A 1 33.48 40.71 15.80
CA MET A 1 32.17 40.06 16.08
C MET A 1 31.15 40.16 14.94
N LYS A 2 31.16 41.19 14.08
CA LYS A 2 30.24 41.26 12.92
C LYS A 2 30.50 40.20 11.83
N ASN A 3 31.75 39.81 11.59
CA ASN A 3 32.09 38.88 10.50
C ASN A 3 31.86 37.39 10.83
N LEU A 4 31.70 37.04 12.11
CA LEU A 4 31.39 35.67 12.55
C LEU A 4 29.89 35.34 12.40
N ILE A 5 29.03 36.35 12.51
CA ILE A 5 27.57 36.22 12.35
C ILE A 5 27.22 35.92 10.88
N SER A 6 27.97 36.49 9.93
CA SER A 6 27.74 36.24 8.50
C SER A 6 28.10 34.82 8.06
N ILE A 7 29.10 34.17 8.68
CA ILE A 7 29.49 32.79 8.37
C ILE A 7 28.45 31.79 8.90
N LEU A 8 27.83 32.09 10.05
CA LEU A 8 26.78 31.25 10.63
C LEU A 8 25.48 31.25 9.81
N LEU A 9 25.17 32.36 9.12
CA LEU A 9 24.00 32.51 8.26
C LEU A 9 24.13 31.74 6.93
N ILE A 10 25.36 31.51 6.45
CA ILE A 10 25.62 30.81 5.18
C ILE A 10 25.61 29.28 5.38
N LEU A 11 25.88 28.77 6.58
CA LEU A 11 25.75 27.32 6.89
C LEU A 11 24.29 26.87 7.07
N GLY A 12 23.34 27.81 7.04
CA GLY A 12 21.91 27.54 7.05
C GLY A 12 21.33 27.15 5.68
N PHE A 13 22.15 26.81 4.69
CA PHE A 13 21.67 26.13 3.48
C PHE A 13 21.14 24.76 3.88
N THR A 14 19.84 24.77 4.14
CA THR A 14 18.98 23.62 4.24
C THR A 14 19.36 22.63 3.14
N THR A 15 19.87 21.48 3.54
CA THR A 15 19.86 20.32 2.68
C THR A 15 18.39 20.01 2.42
N ASN A 16 17.84 20.56 1.34
CA ASN A 16 16.65 20.02 0.68
C ASN A 16 17.07 18.66 0.09
N SER A 17 17.35 17.70 0.98
CA SER A 17 17.37 16.31 0.63
C SER A 17 15.96 15.98 0.18
N ASN A 18 15.74 16.01 -1.14
CA ASN A 18 14.56 15.48 -1.79
C ASN A 18 14.54 13.97 -1.55
N PHE A 19 14.23 13.56 -0.32
CA PHE A 19 14.00 12.16 0.01
C PHE A 19 12.76 11.73 -0.76
N LYS A 20 12.98 10.99 -1.86
CA LYS A 20 11.90 10.37 -2.61
C LYS A 20 11.45 9.14 -1.82
N LYS A 21 10.14 9.00 -1.62
CA LYS A 21 9.54 7.78 -1.10
C LYS A 21 10.07 6.58 -1.89
N ARG A 22 10.54 5.54 -1.20
CA ARG A 22 10.79 4.24 -1.82
C ARG A 22 9.42 3.62 -2.14
N THR A 23 8.98 3.82 -3.37
CA THR A 23 7.74 3.23 -3.87
C THR A 23 7.92 1.73 -4.01
N LEU A 24 7.01 0.97 -3.39
CA LEU A 24 6.94 -0.47 -3.57
C LEU A 24 5.87 -0.78 -4.61
N SER A 25 6.10 -1.81 -5.42
CA SER A 25 5.11 -2.23 -6.40
C SER A 25 3.91 -2.88 -5.70
N TYR A 26 2.71 -2.74 -6.29
CA TYR A 26 1.51 -3.37 -5.76
C TYR A 26 1.63 -4.89 -5.60
N PRO A 27 2.24 -5.66 -6.52
CA PRO A 27 2.51 -7.08 -6.29
C PRO A 27 3.22 -7.37 -4.95
N VAL A 28 4.22 -6.55 -4.58
CA VAL A 28 4.95 -6.71 -3.32
C VAL A 28 4.05 -6.36 -2.13
N ILE A 29 3.35 -5.23 -2.19
CA ILE A 29 2.48 -4.76 -1.10
C ILE A 29 1.30 -5.72 -0.89
N ILE A 30 0.63 -6.14 -1.96
CA ILE A 30 -0.46 -7.14 -1.92
C ILE A 30 0.02 -8.41 -1.24
N SER A 31 1.18 -8.92 -1.64
CA SER A 31 1.68 -10.15 -1.08
C SER A 31 2.08 -10.01 0.39
N LYS A 32 2.62 -8.87 0.81
CA LYS A 32 3.11 -8.65 2.18
C LYS A 32 2.05 -8.20 3.16
N ALA A 33 0.91 -7.68 2.70
CA ALA A 33 -0.21 -7.33 3.56
C ALA A 33 -0.74 -8.56 4.31
N ASP A 34 -0.90 -8.45 5.62
CA ASP A 34 -1.58 -9.46 6.44
C ASP A 34 -3.10 -9.41 6.21
N LEU A 35 -3.61 -8.19 5.96
CA LEU A 35 -5.02 -7.91 5.75
C LEU A 35 -5.17 -6.90 4.61
N ILE A 36 -6.06 -7.19 3.66
CA ILE A 36 -6.50 -6.23 2.63
C ILE A 36 -8.02 -6.15 2.72
N VAL A 37 -8.55 -4.94 2.89
CA VAL A 37 -9.97 -4.71 3.18
C VAL A 37 -10.53 -3.53 2.40
N VAL A 38 -11.82 -3.60 2.10
CA VAL A 38 -12.65 -2.47 1.67
C VAL A 38 -13.59 -2.11 2.80
N GLY A 39 -13.82 -0.83 3.01
CA GLY A 39 -14.71 -0.35 4.06
C GLY A 39 -14.75 1.16 4.15
N ALA A 40 -15.16 1.67 5.30
CA ALA A 40 -15.20 3.10 5.57
C ALA A 40 -14.64 3.45 6.96
N ILE A 41 -14.03 4.63 7.06
CA ILE A 41 -13.68 5.23 8.35
C ILE A 41 -14.98 5.48 9.12
N SER A 42 -15.05 5.01 10.36
CA SER A 42 -16.22 5.17 11.26
C SER A 42 -15.99 6.19 12.36
N ALA A 43 -14.74 6.38 12.80
CA ALA A 43 -14.34 7.42 13.76
C ALA A 43 -12.87 7.76 13.58
N VAL A 44 -12.48 9.00 13.89
CA VAL A 44 -11.09 9.47 13.77
C VAL A 44 -10.63 10.03 15.11
N SER A 45 -9.44 9.63 15.55
CA SER A 45 -8.79 10.14 16.76
C SER A 45 -7.44 10.75 16.41
N PHE A 46 -7.42 12.07 16.26
CA PHE A 46 -6.18 12.80 15.93
C PHE A 46 -5.19 12.89 17.11
N SER A 47 -5.65 12.76 18.35
CA SER A 47 -4.76 12.83 19.53
C SER A 47 -3.80 11.64 19.61
N VAL A 48 -4.24 10.45 19.17
CA VAL A 48 -3.40 9.23 19.10
C VAL A 48 -3.04 8.84 17.67
N TYR A 49 -3.48 9.63 16.69
CA TYR A 49 -3.22 9.43 15.28
C TYR A 49 -3.71 8.05 14.77
N GLU A 50 -4.96 7.71 15.08
CA GLU A 50 -5.62 6.46 14.68
C GLU A 50 -7.05 6.70 14.17
N TYR A 51 -7.60 5.76 13.40
CA TYR A 51 -9.02 5.73 13.07
C TYR A 51 -9.61 4.35 13.23
N ASP A 52 -10.90 4.31 13.56
CA ASP A 52 -11.70 3.08 13.51
C ASP A 52 -12.24 2.88 12.11
N PHE A 53 -12.07 1.67 11.58
CA PHE A 53 -12.48 1.31 10.23
C PHE A 53 -13.53 0.20 10.28
N GLN A 54 -14.68 0.45 9.63
CA GLN A 54 -15.74 -0.52 9.43
C GLN A 54 -15.53 -1.23 8.10
N ILE A 55 -15.19 -2.51 8.15
CA ILE A 55 -14.93 -3.34 6.99
C ILE A 55 -16.26 -3.78 6.38
N SER A 56 -16.39 -3.60 5.06
CA SER A 56 -17.49 -4.12 4.26
C SER A 56 -17.08 -5.36 3.46
N GLU A 57 -15.80 -5.50 3.11
CA GLU A 57 -15.29 -6.65 2.37
C GLU A 57 -13.86 -7.03 2.80
N PHE A 58 -13.65 -8.32 3.03
CA PHE A 58 -12.32 -8.91 3.17
C PHE A 58 -11.79 -9.34 1.79
N VAL A 59 -10.70 -8.72 1.36
CA VAL A 59 -10.05 -9.01 0.08
C VAL A 59 -8.95 -10.06 0.28
N LYS A 60 -8.18 -9.93 1.38
CA LYS A 60 -7.16 -10.89 1.82
C LYS A 60 -7.14 -10.92 3.35
N GLY A 61 -7.02 -12.10 3.94
CA GLY A 61 -7.00 -12.28 5.39
C GLY A 61 -8.39 -12.14 6.03
N THR A 62 -8.46 -12.29 7.34
CA THR A 62 -9.70 -12.13 8.14
C THR A 62 -9.39 -11.43 9.45
N SER A 63 -10.37 -10.71 9.98
CA SER A 63 -10.31 -10.04 11.28
C SER A 63 -11.74 -9.74 11.79
N ALA A 64 -11.84 -9.00 12.90
CA ALA A 64 -13.11 -8.41 13.31
C ALA A 64 -13.61 -7.41 12.24
N GLN A 65 -14.94 -7.27 12.09
CA GLN A 65 -15.52 -6.33 11.12
C GLN A 65 -15.18 -4.85 11.41
N LYS A 66 -14.89 -4.52 12.66
CA LYS A 66 -14.39 -3.21 13.06
C LYS A 66 -12.96 -3.37 13.56
N ILE A 67 -12.04 -2.57 13.01
CA ILE A 67 -10.63 -2.55 13.40
C ILE A 67 -10.17 -1.13 13.69
N THR A 68 -9.13 -1.00 14.52
CA THR A 68 -8.41 0.26 14.70
C THR A 68 -7.16 0.24 13.84
N VAL A 69 -6.97 1.30 13.06
CA VAL A 69 -5.85 1.49 12.13
C VAL A 69 -5.04 2.68 12.58
N THR A 70 -3.74 2.46 12.81
CA THR A 70 -2.80 3.55 13.08
C THR A 70 -2.52 4.32 11.79
N MET A 71 -2.70 5.63 11.84
CA MET A 71 -2.42 6.49 10.69
C MET A 71 -0.91 6.59 10.45
N TRP A 72 -0.50 6.50 9.19
CA TRP A 72 0.89 6.74 8.79
C TRP A 72 1.19 8.24 8.75
N ARG A 73 2.39 8.63 9.19
CA ARG A 73 2.86 10.03 9.18
C ARG A 73 3.11 10.48 7.75
N GLU A 74 2.54 11.62 7.38
CA GLU A 74 2.73 12.21 6.05
C GLU A 74 4.11 12.84 5.90
N TRP A 75 4.62 12.81 4.68
CA TRP A 75 5.88 13.41 4.26
C TRP A 75 5.63 14.33 3.07
N THR A 76 6.54 15.26 2.80
CA THR A 76 6.44 16.14 1.62
C THR A 76 6.34 15.37 0.30
N CYS A 77 6.97 14.19 0.24
CA CYS A 77 6.97 13.29 -0.91
C CYS A 77 5.90 12.19 -0.86
N ASP A 78 5.09 12.13 0.21
CA ASP A 78 4.03 11.14 0.39
C ASP A 78 2.95 11.69 1.33
N ARG A 79 1.80 12.10 0.79
CA ARG A 79 0.69 12.65 1.56
C ARG A 79 -0.63 12.01 1.17
N ARG A 80 -1.63 12.08 2.05
CA ARG A 80 -3.00 11.74 1.66
C ARG A 80 -3.53 12.77 0.69
N ILE A 81 -4.41 12.33 -0.20
CA ILE A 81 -5.16 13.22 -1.08
C ILE A 81 -6.29 13.93 -0.33
N LYS A 82 -6.78 13.34 0.76
CA LYS A 82 -7.87 13.84 1.59
C LYS A 82 -7.57 13.54 3.06
N PHE A 83 -7.89 14.49 3.95
CA PHE A 83 -7.79 14.25 5.39
C PHE A 83 -8.75 13.15 5.83
N PRO A 84 -8.35 12.27 6.77
CA PRO A 84 -9.22 11.26 7.35
C PRO A 84 -10.48 11.87 7.97
N LYS A 85 -11.65 11.38 7.57
CA LYS A 85 -12.95 11.75 8.15
C LYS A 85 -13.91 10.57 8.12
N ASN A 86 -14.89 10.60 9.02
CA ASN A 86 -15.97 9.62 9.06
C ASN A 86 -16.67 9.51 7.69
N GLY A 87 -17.02 8.29 7.29
CA GLY A 87 -17.69 7.95 6.04
C GLY A 87 -16.77 7.80 4.82
N GLN A 88 -15.47 8.11 4.92
CA GLN A 88 -14.55 7.93 3.79
C GLN A 88 -14.35 6.45 3.47
N ARG A 89 -14.68 6.08 2.23
CA ARG A 89 -14.47 4.73 1.70
C ARG A 89 -13.03 4.53 1.24
N LEU A 90 -12.41 3.45 1.69
CA LEU A 90 -11.01 3.15 1.41
C LEU A 90 -10.80 1.67 1.04
N ILE A 91 -9.72 1.41 0.31
CA ILE A 91 -9.06 0.11 0.25
C ILE A 91 -7.79 0.22 1.09
N LEU A 92 -7.65 -0.63 2.11
CA LEU A 92 -6.51 -0.62 3.00
C LEU A 92 -5.65 -1.87 2.82
N PHE A 93 -4.33 -1.68 2.74
CA PHE A 93 -3.31 -2.72 2.77
C PHE A 93 -2.58 -2.62 4.11
N LEU A 94 -2.78 -3.62 4.95
CA LEU A 94 -2.45 -3.54 6.36
C LEU A 94 -1.43 -4.60 6.77
N SER A 95 -0.46 -4.20 7.59
CA SER A 95 0.35 -5.11 8.40
C SER A 95 -0.19 -5.16 9.82
N LYS A 96 -0.13 -6.33 10.42
CA LYS A 96 -0.53 -6.54 11.81
C LYS A 96 0.66 -6.26 12.73
N ARG A 97 0.45 -5.41 13.72
CA ARG A 97 1.43 -5.11 14.76
C ARG A 97 1.37 -6.15 15.87
N ASN A 98 2.45 -6.23 16.65
CA ASN A 98 2.55 -7.12 17.81
C ASN A 98 1.48 -6.84 18.89
N ASN A 99 0.99 -5.60 18.99
CA ASN A 99 -0.08 -5.22 19.91
C ASN A 99 -1.49 -5.54 19.38
N GLY A 100 -1.61 -6.18 18.22
CA GLY A 100 -2.88 -6.53 17.60
C GLY A 100 -3.48 -5.46 16.69
N ASN A 101 -2.98 -4.22 16.73
CA ASN A 101 -3.44 -3.14 15.84
C ASN A 101 -2.94 -3.33 14.41
N TYR A 102 -3.56 -2.62 13.48
CA TYR A 102 -3.15 -2.60 12.08
C TYR A 102 -2.47 -1.27 11.72
N GLU A 103 -1.45 -1.32 10.88
CA GLU A 103 -0.82 -0.13 10.28
C GLU A 103 -0.84 -0.22 8.76
N ILE A 104 -0.87 0.94 8.10
CA ILE A 104 -0.87 1.04 6.64
C ILE A 104 0.51 0.71 6.08
N ILE A 105 0.55 -0.21 5.11
CA ILE A 105 1.78 -0.57 4.41
C ILE A 105 2.14 0.53 3.41
N ASN A 106 3.38 1.04 3.47
CA ASN A 106 3.95 1.95 2.48
C ASN A 106 3.10 3.22 2.24
N GLY A 107 2.52 3.80 3.30
CA GLY A 107 1.86 5.11 3.27
C GLY A 107 0.72 5.19 2.26
N SER A 108 0.70 6.22 1.40
CA SER A 108 -0.40 6.42 0.43
C SER A 108 -0.60 5.29 -0.59
N THR A 109 0.37 4.36 -0.72
CA THR A 109 0.26 3.20 -1.60
C THR A 109 -0.54 2.06 -0.94
N GLY A 110 -0.62 2.04 0.39
CA GLY A 110 -1.47 1.11 1.15
C GLY A 110 -2.79 1.71 1.62
N GLU A 111 -3.06 2.98 1.34
CA GLU A 111 -4.30 3.67 1.70
C GLU A 111 -4.90 4.32 0.44
N LEU A 112 -5.77 3.57 -0.24
CA LEU A 112 -6.39 4.00 -1.49
C LEU A 112 -7.80 4.51 -1.23
N PHE A 113 -8.14 5.64 -1.83
CA PHE A 113 -9.45 6.24 -1.65
C PHE A 113 -10.42 5.71 -2.71
N ILE A 114 -11.66 5.46 -2.30
CA ILE A 114 -12.73 5.09 -3.21
C ILE A 114 -13.65 6.29 -3.34
N SER A 115 -13.81 6.78 -4.56
CA SER A 115 -14.75 7.84 -4.89
C SER A 115 -16.20 7.35 -4.90
N GLU A 116 -17.14 8.27 -5.08
CA GLU A 116 -18.57 7.93 -5.18
C GLU A 116 -18.90 7.09 -6.42
N ASN A 117 -18.13 7.25 -7.51
CA ASN A 117 -18.30 6.47 -8.74
C ASN A 117 -17.42 5.22 -8.81
N GLU A 118 -16.97 4.72 -7.66
CA GLU A 118 -16.17 3.49 -7.53
C GLU A 118 -14.83 3.51 -8.30
N THR A 119 -14.30 4.71 -8.52
CA THR A 119 -12.92 4.88 -9.00
C THR A 119 -11.95 4.89 -7.81
N ILE A 120 -10.74 4.40 -8.07
CA ILE A 120 -9.68 4.37 -7.08
C ILE A 120 -8.83 5.62 -7.26
N GLU A 121 -8.77 6.44 -6.21
CA GLU A 121 -8.00 7.68 -6.18
C GLU A 121 -6.73 7.48 -5.34
N THR A 122 -5.61 7.95 -5.88
CA THR A 122 -4.29 7.84 -5.25
C THR A 122 -3.50 9.13 -5.31
N PHE A 123 -2.52 9.27 -4.40
CA PHE A 123 -1.64 10.44 -4.38
C PHE A 123 -0.80 10.58 -5.65
N ILE A 124 -0.25 9.46 -6.13
CA ILE A 124 0.42 9.38 -7.43
C ILE A 124 -0.63 8.98 -8.46
N ASN A 125 -0.83 9.77 -9.51
CA ASN A 125 -1.81 9.50 -10.56
C ASN A 125 -1.51 8.13 -11.20
N THR A 126 -2.27 7.11 -10.79
CA THR A 126 -2.13 5.73 -11.23
C THR A 126 -3.45 5.29 -11.82
N ASN A 127 -3.44 4.84 -13.06
CA ASN A 127 -4.64 4.37 -13.73
C ASN A 127 -4.96 2.95 -13.27
N PHE A 128 -5.74 2.84 -12.19
CA PHE A 128 -6.33 1.56 -11.80
C PHE A 128 -7.56 1.24 -12.65
N PRO A 129 -7.87 -0.06 -12.81
CA PRO A 129 -9.19 -0.45 -13.31
C PRO A 129 -10.28 -0.04 -12.30
N ASN A 130 -11.56 -0.26 -12.67
CA ASN A 130 -12.65 -0.08 -11.72
C ASN A 130 -12.48 -0.96 -10.46
N LEU A 131 -13.14 -0.57 -9.37
CA LEU A 131 -13.03 -1.22 -8.07
C LEU A 131 -13.22 -2.74 -8.15
N LYS A 132 -14.25 -3.23 -8.86
CA LYS A 132 -14.55 -4.65 -8.96
C LYS A 132 -13.41 -5.46 -9.60
N GLU A 133 -12.87 -4.96 -10.72
CA GLU A 133 -11.74 -5.58 -11.41
C GLU A 133 -10.46 -5.52 -10.57
N PHE A 134 -10.22 -4.40 -9.88
CA PHE A 134 -9.10 -4.24 -8.96
C PHE A 134 -9.13 -5.27 -7.82
N ILE A 135 -10.26 -5.39 -7.12
CA ILE A 135 -10.46 -6.35 -6.03
C ILE A 135 -10.33 -7.80 -6.52
N THR A 136 -10.92 -8.10 -7.68
CA THR A 136 -10.81 -9.43 -8.31
C THR A 136 -9.35 -9.77 -8.60
N GLY A 137 -8.60 -8.85 -9.19
CA GLY A 137 -7.19 -9.06 -9.49
C GLY A 137 -6.33 -9.24 -8.23
N ILE A 138 -6.60 -8.50 -7.15
CA ILE A 138 -5.88 -8.68 -5.87
C ILE A 138 -6.17 -10.06 -5.27
N LYS A 139 -7.42 -10.53 -5.28
CA LYS A 139 -7.78 -11.86 -4.77
C LYS A 139 -7.07 -12.96 -5.56
N MET A 140 -7.08 -12.86 -6.89
CA MET A 140 -6.36 -13.79 -7.76
C MET A 140 -4.85 -13.76 -7.48
N PHE A 141 -4.26 -12.57 -7.35
CA PHE A 141 -2.84 -12.41 -7.04
C PHE A 141 -2.46 -13.02 -5.69
N SER A 142 -3.25 -12.74 -4.65
CA SER A 142 -3.03 -13.28 -3.30
C SER A 142 -3.16 -14.80 -3.23
N LYS A 143 -3.97 -15.40 -4.11
CA LYS A 143 -4.06 -16.87 -4.26
C LYS A 143 -2.86 -17.44 -5.02
N ALA A 144 -2.36 -16.73 -6.03
CA ALA A 144 -1.39 -17.27 -6.98
C ALA A 144 0.07 -17.11 -6.54
N TYR A 145 0.40 -16.05 -5.81
CA TYR A 145 1.79 -15.68 -5.54
C TYR A 145 2.04 -15.27 -4.09
N ARG A 146 3.26 -15.57 -3.61
CA ARG A 146 3.80 -15.08 -2.35
C ARG A 146 5.18 -14.49 -2.55
N PHE A 147 5.39 -13.28 -2.07
CA PHE A 147 6.66 -12.58 -2.06
C PHE A 147 7.52 -13.04 -0.88
N GLU A 148 8.72 -13.52 -1.19
CA GLU A 148 9.75 -13.92 -0.24
C GLU A 148 10.84 -12.82 -0.17
N GLY A 149 11.29 -12.53 1.05
CA GLY A 149 12.26 -11.45 1.34
C GLY A 149 11.65 -10.24 2.07
N GLU A 150 12.49 -9.30 2.48
CA GLU A 150 12.06 -8.14 3.25
C GLU A 150 11.36 -7.07 2.39
N LEU A 151 10.39 -6.38 2.99
CA LEU A 151 9.64 -5.30 2.34
C LEU A 151 10.57 -4.15 1.93
N TYR A 152 11.53 -3.81 2.79
CA TYR A 152 12.55 -2.78 2.58
C TYR A 152 13.96 -3.35 2.53
N ALA A 153 14.11 -4.47 1.83
CA ALA A 153 15.38 -5.18 1.70
C ALA A 153 16.58 -4.28 1.33
N ARG A 154 17.74 -4.63 1.90
CA ARG A 154 19.05 -4.12 1.48
C ARG A 154 19.43 -4.72 0.12
N HIS A 155 20.40 -4.11 -0.56
CA HIS A 155 20.75 -4.45 -1.95
C HIS A 155 21.13 -5.94 -2.15
N SER A 156 21.68 -6.60 -1.14
CA SER A 156 22.16 -7.98 -1.19
C SER A 156 21.13 -9.05 -0.80
N GLU A 157 19.92 -8.68 -0.41
CA GLU A 157 18.91 -9.63 0.04
C GLU A 157 18.13 -10.22 -1.15
N LYS A 158 18.06 -11.55 -1.19
CA LYS A 158 17.27 -12.28 -2.19
C LYS A 158 15.79 -11.96 -2.00
N ARG A 159 15.15 -11.61 -3.12
CA ARG A 159 13.72 -11.30 -3.20
C ARG A 159 13.16 -12.02 -4.41
N TYR A 160 12.05 -12.74 -4.24
CA TYR A 160 11.40 -13.46 -5.33
C TYR A 160 9.92 -13.70 -5.04
N PHE A 161 9.15 -13.97 -6.09
CA PHE A 161 7.77 -14.42 -5.95
C PHE A 161 7.72 -15.93 -6.08
N LYS A 162 7.35 -16.60 -5.00
CA LYS A 162 6.98 -18.01 -5.02
C LYS A 162 5.58 -18.15 -5.61
N ARG A 163 5.47 -18.92 -6.69
CA ARG A 163 4.20 -19.37 -7.24
C ARG A 163 3.57 -20.43 -6.32
N LEU A 164 2.28 -20.28 -6.00
CA LEU A 164 1.53 -21.14 -5.09
C LEU A 164 0.58 -22.11 -5.79
N ILE A 165 0.24 -21.84 -7.05
CA ILE A 165 -0.69 -22.63 -7.86
C ILE A 165 -0.04 -23.03 -9.19
N ASN A 166 -0.62 -23.99 -9.90
CA ASN A 166 -0.07 -24.42 -11.20
C ASN A 166 -0.26 -23.35 -12.29
N GLN A 167 0.50 -23.47 -13.38
CA GLN A 167 0.46 -22.51 -14.49
C GLN A 167 -0.91 -22.46 -15.19
N SER A 168 -1.59 -23.60 -15.35
CA SER A 168 -2.92 -23.65 -15.97
C SER A 168 -3.96 -22.82 -15.21
N GLU A 169 -3.91 -22.80 -13.88
CA GLU A 169 -4.77 -21.93 -13.06
C GLU A 169 -4.42 -20.46 -13.22
N ILE A 170 -3.13 -20.11 -13.32
CA ILE A 170 -2.70 -18.74 -13.61
C ILE A 170 -3.25 -18.30 -14.97
N ASP A 171 -3.08 -19.11 -16.01
CA ASP A 171 -3.55 -18.78 -17.36
C ASP A 171 -5.08 -18.56 -17.39
N LYS A 172 -5.83 -19.38 -16.64
CA LYS A 172 -7.28 -19.19 -16.45
C LYS A 172 -7.64 -17.91 -15.69
N MET A 173 -6.81 -17.45 -14.76
CA MET A 173 -7.02 -16.18 -14.07
C MET A 173 -6.63 -14.99 -14.94
N GLU A 174 -5.54 -15.09 -15.72
CA GLU A 174 -5.08 -14.05 -16.65
C GLU A 174 -6.10 -13.75 -17.75
N THR A 175 -6.95 -14.72 -18.12
CA THR A 175 -8.07 -14.50 -19.06
C THR A 175 -9.29 -13.83 -18.42
N LYS A 176 -9.43 -13.89 -17.09
CA LYS A 176 -10.58 -13.35 -16.35
C LYS A 176 -10.36 -11.95 -15.79
N SER A 177 -9.11 -11.59 -15.50
CA SER A 177 -8.75 -10.28 -14.96
C SER A 177 -7.53 -9.73 -15.68
N SER A 178 -7.71 -8.60 -16.36
CA SER A 178 -6.62 -7.88 -17.01
C SER A 178 -5.66 -7.30 -15.98
N PHE A 179 -6.15 -6.89 -14.81
CA PHE A 179 -5.32 -6.38 -13.73
C PHE A 179 -4.41 -7.47 -13.15
N PHE A 180 -4.96 -8.66 -12.88
CA PHE A 180 -4.15 -9.82 -12.49
C PHE A 180 -3.10 -10.15 -13.56
N LYS A 181 -3.49 -10.19 -14.84
CA LYS A 181 -2.55 -10.43 -15.95
C LYS A 181 -1.40 -9.43 -15.98
N SER A 182 -1.68 -8.13 -15.79
CA SER A 182 -0.64 -7.10 -15.70
C SER A 182 0.32 -7.35 -14.53
N MET A 183 -0.19 -7.72 -13.36
CA MET A 183 0.66 -8.06 -12.21
C MET A 183 1.50 -9.32 -12.44
N SER A 184 0.90 -10.38 -13.00
CA SER A 184 1.58 -11.62 -13.35
C SER A 184 2.66 -11.42 -14.42
N SER A 185 2.44 -10.53 -15.38
CA SER A 185 3.45 -10.14 -16.35
C SER A 185 4.59 -9.33 -15.71
N TRP A 186 4.26 -8.40 -14.82
CA TRP A 186 5.25 -7.60 -14.10
C TRP A 186 6.19 -8.46 -13.25
N ILE A 187 5.68 -9.46 -12.52
CA ILE A 187 6.57 -10.31 -11.70
C ILE A 187 7.55 -11.13 -12.56
N LYS A 188 7.12 -11.57 -13.76
CA LYS A 188 7.97 -12.34 -14.70
C LYS A 188 9.14 -11.50 -15.22
N THR A 189 8.99 -10.18 -15.29
CA THR A 189 10.03 -9.26 -15.79
C THR A 189 10.86 -8.62 -14.68
N ALA A 190 10.28 -8.39 -13.50
CA ALA A 190 10.90 -7.62 -12.42
C ALA A 190 11.72 -8.47 -11.44
N ILE A 191 11.39 -9.75 -11.27
CA ILE A 191 12.02 -10.61 -10.27
C ILE A 191 12.18 -12.04 -10.83
N LEU A 192 13.24 -12.25 -11.63
CA LEU A 192 13.68 -13.59 -12.01
C LEU A 192 14.39 -14.25 -10.83
N GLU A 193 13.94 -15.43 -10.43
CA GLU A 193 14.68 -16.70 -10.61
C GLU A 193 13.82 -17.90 -10.19
N ASP A 194 13.98 -18.99 -10.95
CA ASP A 194 13.39 -20.32 -10.74
C ASP A 194 13.80 -20.95 -9.40
#